data_AF-A0A7K9WU34-F1
#
_entry.id   AF-A0A7K9WU34-F1
#
_cell.length_a   1.000
_cell.length_b   1.000
_cell.length_c   1.000
_cell.angle_alpha   90.00
_cell.angle_beta   90.00
_cell.angle_gamma   90.00
#
_symmetry.space_group_name_H-M   'P 1'
#
loop_
_entity.id
_entity.type
_entity.pdbx_description
1 polymer ?
#
loop_
_entity_poly.entity_id
_entity_poly.type
_entity_poly.pdbx_seq_one_letter_code
_entity_poly.pdbx_strand_id
1 'polypeptide(L)' 'GFQTCILANSWLDDGDGRSAWAALRERLRSRFHLILESCRLGMRKPDPRIYRHALEALRVQPREV' A
#
# COMPACT_ATOMS: atom_id res chain seq x y z
N GLY A 1 -11.25 -16.29 5.32
CA GLY A 1 -10.93 -15.58 4.04
C GLY A 1 -9.52 -15.02 4.13
N PHE A 2 -8.88 -14.71 3.01
CA PHE A 2 -7.53 -14.14 2.99
C PHE A 2 -7.55 -12.64 3.30
N GLN A 3 -6.58 -12.17 4.08
CA GLN A 3 -6.28 -10.74 4.15
C GLN A 3 -5.58 -10.30 2.87
N THR A 4 -5.96 -9.15 2.35
CA THR A 4 -5.48 -8.63 1.06
C THR A 4 -4.90 -7.23 1.25
N CYS A 5 -3.70 -7.01 0.73
CA CYS A 5 -2.99 -5.74 0.84
C CYS A 5 -2.42 -5.31 -0.51
N ILE A 6 -2.50 -4.02 -0.80
CA ILE A 6 -1.76 -3.39 -1.89
C ILE A 6 -0.51 -2.74 -1.29
N LEU A 7 0.67 -3.19 -1.72
CA LEU A 7 1.95 -2.57 -1.37
C LEU A 7 2.55 -1.93 -2.62
N ALA A 8 2.44 -0.60 -2.77
CA ALA A 8 2.80 0.12 -3.98
C ALA A 8 3.98 1.08 -3.77
N ASN A 9 4.90 1.10 -4.75
CA ASN A 9 5.80 2.23 -4.92
C ASN A 9 5.01 3.32 -5.65
N SER A 10 4.50 4.30 -4.90
CA SER A 10 3.67 5.40 -5.41
C SER A 10 4.34 6.75 -5.15
N TRP A 11 3.88 7.77 -5.89
CA TRP A 11 4.22 9.18 -5.72
C TRP A 11 3.00 9.96 -5.23
N LEU A 12 3.22 11.14 -4.65
CA LEU A 12 2.13 12.09 -4.46
C LEU A 12 1.83 12.68 -5.83
N ASP A 13 0.61 12.51 -6.31
CA ASP A 13 0.15 13.15 -7.54
C ASP A 13 -0.36 14.55 -7.20
N ASP A 14 0.48 15.54 -7.50
CA ASP A 14 0.18 16.95 -7.27
C ASP A 14 -0.28 17.71 -8.52
N GLY A 15 -0.26 17.06 -9.69
CA GLY A 15 -0.71 17.60 -10.97
C GLY A 15 -2.18 17.34 -11.30
N ASP A 16 -2.56 17.57 -12.56
CA ASP A 16 -3.95 17.46 -13.05
C ASP A 16 -4.54 16.03 -12.92
N GLY A 17 -3.67 15.02 -12.79
CA GLY A 17 -4.02 13.61 -12.57
C GLY A 17 -4.47 13.25 -11.15
N ARG A 18 -4.31 14.17 -10.18
CA ARG A 18 -4.64 13.96 -8.75
C ARG A 18 -6.02 13.36 -8.53
N SER A 19 -7.00 13.77 -9.33
CA SER A 19 -8.39 13.29 -9.26
C SER A 19 -8.53 11.81 -9.64
N ALA A 20 -7.78 11.34 -10.66
CA ALA A 20 -7.86 9.96 -11.15
C ALA A 20 -7.24 8.97 -10.16
N TRP A 21 -6.08 9.29 -9.58
CA TRP A 21 -5.46 8.44 -8.56
C TRP A 21 -6.27 8.40 -7.27
N ALA A 22 -6.84 9.53 -6.84
CA ALA A 22 -7.75 9.57 -5.70
C ALA A 22 -8.98 8.68 -5.93
N ALA A 23 -9.59 8.75 -7.11
CA ALA A 23 -10.74 7.93 -7.47
C ALA A 23 -10.41 6.42 -7.51
N LEU A 24 -9.26 6.04 -8.09
CA LEU A 24 -8.85 4.64 -8.05
C LEU A 24 -8.58 4.17 -6.63
N ARG A 25 -7.86 4.97 -5.83
CA ARG A 25 -7.54 4.64 -4.45
C ARG A 25 -8.80 4.36 -3.64
N GLU A 26 -9.86 5.16 -3.82
CA GLU A 26 -11.15 4.93 -3.18
C GLU A 26 -11.77 3.59 -3.58
N ARG A 27 -11.75 3.26 -4.88
CA ARG A 27 -12.23 1.96 -5.39
C ARG A 27 -11.41 0.77 -4.91
N LEU A 28 -10.13 0.96 -4.59
CA LEU A 28 -9.27 -0.09 -4.04
C LEU A 28 -9.51 -0.26 -2.53
N ARG A 29 -9.77 0.83 -1.78
CA ARG A 29 -10.06 0.76 -0.34
C ARG A 29 -11.32 -0.05 -0.03
N SER A 30 -12.28 -0.13 -0.96
CA SER A 30 -13.49 -0.95 -0.78
C SER A 30 -13.28 -2.45 -1.03
N ARG A 31 -12.12 -2.86 -1.57
CA ARG A 31 -11.82 -4.26 -1.98
C ARG A 31 -10.63 -4.88 -1.26
N PHE A 32 -9.74 -4.05 -0.72
CA PHE A 32 -8.54 -4.49 -0.02
C PHE A 32 -8.58 -4.05 1.43
N HIS A 33 -8.08 -4.91 2.31
CA HIS A 33 -8.04 -4.64 3.74
C HIS A 33 -7.02 -3.55 4.07
N LEU A 34 -5.96 -3.43 3.25
CA LEU A 34 -4.88 -2.49 3.48
C LEU A 34 -4.31 -1.94 2.16
N ILE A 35 -3.95 -0.66 2.15
CA ILE A 35 -3.19 -0.02 1.08
C ILE A 35 -2.02 0.72 1.70
N LEU A 36 -0.80 0.31 1.34
CA LEU A 36 0.47 0.84 1.78
C LEU A 36 1.18 1.52 0.60
N GLU A 37 1.41 2.82 0.74
CA GLU A 37 1.91 3.70 -0.31
C GLU A 37 3.29 4.24 0.08
N SER A 38 4.31 3.99 -0.74
CA SER A 38 5.69 4.38 -0.41
C SER A 38 5.85 5.88 -0.14
N CYS A 39 5.12 6.73 -0.86
CA CYS A 39 5.16 8.18 -0.69
C CYS A 39 4.68 8.64 0.70
N ARG A 40 3.89 7.82 1.40
CA ARG A 40 3.42 8.10 2.76
C ARG A 40 4.22 7.41 3.84
N LEU A 41 4.82 6.27 3.51
CA LEU A 41 5.64 5.51 4.43
C LEU A 41 7.08 6.02 4.54
N GLY A 42 7.54 6.83 3.57
CA GLY A 42 8.95 7.26 3.50
C GLY A 42 9.92 6.11 3.22
N MET A 43 9.39 4.97 2.77
CA MET A 43 10.12 3.73 2.45
C MET A 43 9.58 3.20 1.13
N ARG A 44 10.45 2.69 0.25
CA ARG A 44 10.07 2.12 -1.04
C ARG A 44 10.71 0.76 -1.25
N LYS A 45 10.05 -0.13 -1.97
CA LYS A 45 10.69 -1.38 -2.43
C LYS A 45 11.90 -1.02 -3.31
N PRO A 46 13.04 -1.73 -3.17
CA PRO A 46 13.23 -2.98 -2.43
C PRO A 46 13.75 -2.83 -0.98
N ASP A 47 13.60 -1.67 -0.33
CA ASP A 47 14.04 -1.50 1.07
C ASP A 47 13.37 -2.54 1.98
N PRO A 48 14.14 -3.38 2.72
CA PRO A 48 13.59 -4.44 3.58
C PRO A 48 12.60 -3.92 4.63
N ARG A 49 12.73 -2.67 5.06
CA ARG A 49 11.84 -2.06 6.06
C ARG A 49 10.39 -1.99 5.60
N ILE A 50 10.14 -1.83 4.30
CA ILE A 50 8.78 -1.74 3.77
C ILE A 50 8.04 -3.08 3.89
N TYR A 51 8.74 -4.20 3.75
CA TYR A 51 8.17 -5.54 3.88
C TYR A 51 7.88 -5.85 5.36
N ARG A 52 8.80 -5.51 6.28
CA ARG A 52 8.57 -5.65 7.72
C ARG A 52 7.36 -4.85 8.17
N HIS A 53 7.27 -3.60 7.73
CA HIS A 53 6.12 -2.74 8.03
C HIS A 53 4.80 -3.32 7.49
N ALA A 54 4.81 -3.92 6.29
CA ALA A 54 3.62 -4.54 5.73
C ALA A 54 3.14 -5.76 6.54
N LEU A 55 4.08 -6.61 6.99
CA LEU A 55 3.78 -7.76 7.84
C LEU A 55 3.23 -7.32 9.21
N GLU A 56 3.83 -6.31 9.83
CA GLU A 56 3.36 -5.71 11.09
C GLU A 56 1.94 -5.13 10.95
N ALA A 57 1.68 -4.39 9.88
CA ALA A 57 0.38 -3.79 9.63
C ALA A 57 -0.72 -4.83 9.35
N LEU A 58 -0.37 -5.93 8.67
CA LEU A 58 -1.26 -7.07 8.44
C LEU A 58 -1.41 -7.98 9.67
N ARG A 59 -0.49 -7.89 10.63
CA ARG A 59 -0.38 -8.77 11.81
C ARG A 59 -0.18 -10.24 11.43
N VAL A 60 0.64 -10.49 10.41
CA VAL A 60 0.96 -11.83 9.89
C VAL A 60 2.46 -12.09 9.89
N GLN A 61 2.84 -13.36 9.88
CA GLN A 61 4.22 -13.81 9.73
C GLN A 61 4.60 -13.94 8.26
N PRO A 62 5.91 -13.84 7.90
CA PRO A 62 6.36 -13.96 6.51
C PRO A 62 5.90 -15.24 5.80
N ARG A 63 5.78 -16.35 6.53
CA ARG A 63 5.36 -17.66 5.98
C ARG A 63 3.87 -17.77 5.64
N GLU A 64 3.09 -16.77 6.00
CA GLU A 64 1.64 -16.70 5.77
C GLU A 64 1.27 -15.85 4.55
N VAL A 65 2.27 -15.24 3.88
CA VAL A 65 2.13 -14.34 2.73
C VAL A 65 2.56 -15.02 1.44
#